data_AF-A0A2R5FC27-F1
#
_entry.id   AF-A0A2R5FC27-F1
#
_cell.length_a   1.000
_cell.length_b   1.000
_cell.length_c   1.000
_cell.angle_alpha   90.00
_cell.angle_beta   90.00
_cell.angle_gamma   90.00
#
_symmetry.space_group_name_H-M   'P 1'
#
loop_
_entity.id
_entity.type
_entity.pdbx_description
1 polymer ?
#
loop_
_entity_poly.entity_id
_entity_poly.type
_entity_poly.pdbx_seq_one_letter_code
_entity_poly.pdbx_strand_id
1 'polypeptide(L)'
;MHFDKCLTKLLDAAARHSEDSGNPGDTLSDVKAMLKSAWDLMAVSQKRRFIESEAVTDVMTAGGRGKLTVESQLNIINTTVDNLGEVISLEGYEIKEGDFGFYWETEEMASEDFPDKDDAILAAHAHLTGTTK
;
A
#
# COMPACT_ATOMS: atom_id res chain seq x y z
N MET A 1 10.29 -3.38 18.77
CA MET A 1 10.32 -4.35 19.89
C MET A 1 8.95 -4.92 20.32
N HIS A 2 7.83 -4.19 20.26
CA HIS A 2 6.47 -4.78 20.46
C HIS A 2 5.81 -5.25 19.16
N PHE A 3 6.00 -4.50 18.06
CA PHE A 3 5.52 -4.87 16.73
C PHE A 3 6.12 -6.19 16.24
N ASP A 4 7.42 -6.39 16.45
CA ASP A 4 8.12 -7.63 16.08
C ASP A 4 7.52 -8.86 16.78
N LYS A 5 7.15 -8.73 18.07
CA LYS A 5 6.50 -9.81 18.82
C LYS A 5 5.08 -10.12 18.30
N CYS A 6 4.36 -9.11 17.85
CA CYS A 6 3.03 -9.29 17.27
C CYS A 6 3.14 -10.01 15.91
N LEU A 7 4.09 -9.58 15.08
CA LEU A 7 4.38 -10.22 13.80
C LEU A 7 4.82 -11.67 13.97
N THR A 8 5.73 -11.96 14.91
CA THR A 8 6.15 -13.34 15.23
C THR A 8 4.95 -14.20 15.63
N LYS A 9 4.05 -13.70 16.49
CA LYS A 9 2.86 -14.46 16.89
C LYS A 9 1.91 -14.75 15.73
N LEU A 10 1.74 -13.82 14.80
CA LEU A 10 0.91 -14.00 13.61
C LEU A 10 1.54 -15.04 12.67
N LEU A 11 2.85 -14.99 12.46
CA LEU A 11 3.59 -15.96 11.66
C LEU A 11 3.60 -17.35 12.31
N ASP A 12 3.76 -17.43 13.63
CA ASP A 12 3.68 -18.68 14.40
C ASP A 12 2.27 -19.29 14.30
N ALA A 13 1.22 -18.48 14.30
CA ALA A 13 -0.15 -18.96 14.12
C ALA A 13 -0.37 -19.55 12.71
N ALA A 14 0.13 -18.89 11.67
CA ALA A 14 0.09 -19.40 10.31
C ALA A 14 0.91 -20.71 10.16
N ALA A 15 2.08 -20.79 10.81
CA ALA A 15 2.93 -21.99 10.80
C ALA A 15 2.24 -23.18 11.50
N ARG A 16 1.60 -22.96 12.65
CA ARG A 16 0.83 -24.01 13.35
C ARG A 16 -0.37 -24.50 12.56
N HIS A 17 -1.03 -23.61 11.80
CA HIS A 17 -2.09 -24.03 10.88
C HIS A 17 -1.56 -24.98 9.79
N SER A 18 -0.29 -24.86 9.38
CA SER A 18 0.38 -25.82 8.49
C SER A 18 0.53 -27.21 9.10
N GLU A 19 0.89 -27.26 10.38
CA GLU A 19 1.09 -28.50 11.13
C GLU A 19 -0.24 -29.23 11.41
N ASP A 20 -1.31 -28.48 11.70
CA ASP A 20 -2.63 -29.05 12.01
C ASP A 20 -3.47 -29.41 10.76
N SER A 21 -3.34 -28.68 9.66
CA SER A 21 -4.10 -28.95 8.42
C SER A 21 -3.46 -30.02 7.53
N GLY A 22 -2.15 -30.26 7.68
CA GLY A 22 -1.39 -31.23 6.88
C GLY A 22 -1.31 -30.91 5.37
N ASN A 23 -1.80 -29.75 4.94
CA ASN A 23 -1.87 -29.35 3.54
C ASN A 23 -1.08 -28.05 3.30
N PRO A 24 0.13 -28.12 2.72
CA PRO A 24 0.94 -26.95 2.41
C PRO A 24 0.23 -25.90 1.51
N GLY A 25 -0.79 -26.32 0.76
CA GLY A 25 -1.61 -25.41 -0.05
C GLY A 25 -2.44 -24.42 0.77
N ASP A 26 -2.92 -24.85 1.94
CA ASP A 26 -3.79 -24.03 2.79
C ASP A 26 -2.97 -22.96 3.53
N THR A 27 -1.78 -23.32 4.01
CA THR A 27 -0.83 -22.35 4.59
C THR A 27 -0.39 -21.27 3.61
N LEU A 28 -0.11 -21.67 2.36
CA LEU A 28 0.22 -20.69 1.31
C LEU A 28 -0.95 -19.77 0.99
N SER A 29 -2.19 -20.28 1.05
CA SER A 29 -3.40 -19.49 0.86
C SER A 29 -3.56 -18.45 1.97
N ASP A 30 -3.36 -18.84 3.23
CA ASP A 30 -3.49 -17.93 4.38
C ASP A 30 -2.44 -16.83 4.35
N VAL A 31 -1.17 -17.17 4.05
CA VAL A 31 -0.09 -16.19 3.91
C VAL A 31 -0.40 -15.20 2.79
N LYS A 32 -0.92 -15.67 1.65
CA LYS A 32 -1.37 -14.78 0.56
C LYS A 32 -2.51 -13.86 0.99
N ALA A 33 -3.48 -14.37 1.74
CA ALA A 33 -4.60 -13.57 2.25
C ALA A 33 -4.11 -12.49 3.22
N MET A 34 -3.20 -12.84 4.15
CA MET A 34 -2.58 -11.89 5.07
C MET A 34 -1.78 -10.81 4.33
N LEU A 35 -0.97 -11.18 3.34
CA LEU A 35 -0.23 -10.24 2.50
C LEU A 35 -1.16 -9.30 1.74
N LYS A 36 -2.27 -9.81 1.20
CA LYS A 36 -3.29 -8.99 0.54
C LYS A 36 -3.94 -8.02 1.53
N SER A 37 -4.35 -8.47 2.72
CA SER A 37 -4.92 -7.60 3.74
C SER A 37 -3.94 -6.53 4.21
N ALA A 38 -2.67 -6.89 4.42
CA ALA A 38 -1.63 -5.92 4.77
C ALA A 38 -1.45 -4.89 3.65
N TRP A 39 -1.40 -5.33 2.39
CA TRP A 39 -1.31 -4.46 1.22
C TRP A 39 -2.50 -3.50 1.12
N ASP A 40 -3.72 -3.98 1.33
CA ASP A 40 -4.94 -3.17 1.23
C ASP A 40 -4.98 -2.07 2.31
N LEU A 41 -4.44 -2.35 3.50
CA LEU A 41 -4.32 -1.39 4.60
C LEU A 41 -3.18 -0.36 4.44
N MET A 42 -2.16 -0.65 3.63
CA MET A 42 -1.02 0.25 3.43
C MET A 42 -1.43 1.53 2.68
N ALA A 43 -0.88 2.66 3.11
CA ALA A 43 -0.83 3.88 2.32
C ALA A 43 -0.01 3.66 1.03
N VAL A 44 -0.16 4.49 0.00
CA VAL A 44 0.58 4.30 -1.27
C VAL A 44 2.07 4.51 -1.07
N SER A 45 2.47 5.48 -0.24
CA SER A 45 3.87 5.65 0.17
C SER A 45 4.46 4.39 0.83
N GLN A 46 3.65 3.68 1.63
CA GLN A 46 4.05 2.44 2.28
C GLN A 46 4.13 1.28 1.28
N LYS A 47 3.21 1.21 0.31
CA LYS A 47 3.23 0.23 -0.78
C LYS A 47 4.50 0.36 -1.65
N ARG A 48 4.91 1.59 -1.98
CA ARG A 48 6.16 1.87 -2.71
C ARG A 48 7.37 1.34 -1.95
N ARG A 49 7.51 1.76 -0.68
CA ARG A 49 8.59 1.30 0.22
C ARG A 49 8.60 -0.21 0.40
N PHE A 50 7.43 -0.84 0.45
CA PHE A 50 7.31 -2.30 0.54
C PHE A 50 7.85 -2.99 -0.72
N ILE A 51 7.47 -2.53 -1.92
CA ILE A 51 7.97 -3.06 -3.20
C ILE A 51 9.49 -2.90 -3.30
N GLU A 52 10.01 -1.75 -2.88
CA GLU A 52 11.45 -1.44 -2.91
C GLU A 52 12.26 -2.17 -1.83
N SER A 53 11.60 -2.87 -0.91
CA SER A 53 12.30 -3.60 0.14
C SER A 53 13.16 -4.72 -0.43
N GLU A 54 14.32 -4.95 0.18
CA GLU A 54 15.26 -6.01 -0.20
C GLU A 54 14.57 -7.38 -0.23
N ALA A 55 13.78 -7.69 0.79
CA ALA A 55 13.05 -8.96 0.89
C ALA A 55 12.06 -9.18 -0.28
N VAL A 56 11.33 -8.14 -0.71
CA VAL A 56 10.42 -8.26 -1.86
C VAL A 56 11.21 -8.36 -3.16
N THR A 57 12.28 -7.59 -3.29
CA THR A 57 13.18 -7.61 -4.45
C THR A 57 13.81 -8.99 -4.65
N ASP A 58 14.26 -9.63 -3.57
CA ASP A 58 14.85 -10.97 -3.58
C ASP A 58 13.82 -12.02 -4.02
N VAL A 59 12.61 -11.96 -3.47
CA VAL A 59 11.51 -12.86 -3.83
C VAL A 59 11.12 -12.69 -5.31
N MET A 60 11.02 -11.44 -5.78
CA MET A 60 10.72 -11.15 -7.19
C MET A 60 11.84 -11.60 -8.11
N THR A 61 13.09 -11.51 -7.70
CA THR A 61 14.26 -11.97 -8.49
C THR A 61 14.33 -13.49 -8.55
N ALA A 62 14.07 -14.18 -7.44
CA ALA A 62 14.09 -15.64 -7.37
C ALA A 62 12.88 -16.30 -8.06
N GLY A 63 11.69 -15.69 -7.95
CA GLY A 63 10.44 -16.24 -8.48
C GLY A 63 10.01 -15.67 -9.83
N GLY A 64 10.44 -14.45 -10.16
CA GLY A 64 10.06 -13.75 -11.37
C GLY A 64 10.88 -14.23 -12.56
N ARG A 65 10.29 -15.07 -13.42
CA ARG A 65 10.84 -15.44 -14.73
C ARG A 65 10.85 -14.23 -15.71
N GLY A 66 11.45 -13.11 -15.32
CA GLY A 66 11.63 -11.89 -16.12
C GLY A 66 10.36 -11.04 -16.36
N LYS A 67 9.17 -11.46 -15.90
CA LYS A 67 7.90 -10.75 -16.17
C LYS A 67 7.44 -9.79 -15.07
N LEU A 68 8.05 -9.87 -13.89
CA LEU A 68 7.70 -9.05 -12.73
C LEU A 68 8.98 -8.40 -12.23
N THR A 69 9.13 -7.10 -12.43
CA THR A 69 10.27 -6.31 -11.94
C THR A 69 9.75 -5.28 -10.96
N VAL A 70 10.59 -4.88 -10.00
CA VAL A 70 10.29 -3.77 -9.07
C VAL A 70 9.87 -2.53 -9.85
N GLU A 71 10.61 -2.19 -10.90
CA GLU A 71 10.32 -1.08 -11.80
C GLU A 71 8.92 -1.15 -12.42
N SER A 72 8.49 -2.31 -12.92
CA SER A 72 7.17 -2.43 -13.54
C SER A 72 6.03 -2.25 -12.54
N GLN A 73 6.23 -2.68 -11.29
CA GLN A 73 5.24 -2.49 -10.22
C GLN A 73 5.19 -1.03 -9.76
N LEU A 74 6.34 -0.37 -9.60
CA LEU A 74 6.39 1.05 -9.27
C LEU A 74 5.77 1.91 -10.36
N ASN A 75 5.97 1.56 -11.64
CA ASN A 75 5.36 2.27 -12.76
C ASN A 75 3.83 2.21 -12.74
N ILE A 76 3.25 1.06 -12.35
CA ILE A 76 1.79 0.93 -12.17
C ILE A 76 1.29 1.87 -11.07
N ILE A 77 2.00 1.93 -9.94
CA ILE A 77 1.63 2.83 -8.83
C ILE A 77 1.74 4.29 -9.27
N ASN A 78 2.85 4.69 -9.88
CA ASN A 78 3.07 6.04 -10.40
C ASN A 78 1.93 6.46 -11.33
N THR A 79 1.68 5.66 -12.37
CA THR A 79 0.64 5.96 -13.36
C THR A 79 -0.74 6.07 -12.71
N THR A 80 -1.02 5.23 -11.71
CA THR A 80 -2.28 5.29 -10.98
C THR A 80 -2.40 6.60 -10.19
N VAL A 81 -1.37 6.97 -9.43
CA VAL A 81 -1.37 8.21 -8.65
C VAL A 81 -1.48 9.43 -9.55
N ASP A 82 -0.74 9.47 -10.65
CA ASP A 82 -0.76 10.57 -11.62
C ASP A 82 -2.17 10.76 -12.19
N ASN A 83 -2.81 9.68 -12.65
CA ASN A 83 -4.18 9.72 -13.15
C ASN A 83 -5.17 10.21 -12.08
N LEU A 84 -5.02 9.76 -10.83
CA LEU A 84 -5.87 10.24 -9.73
C LEU A 84 -5.64 11.72 -9.45
N GLY A 85 -4.38 12.18 -9.52
CA GLY A 85 -3.99 13.58 -9.39
C GLY A 85 -4.66 14.47 -10.45
N GLU A 86 -4.68 14.01 -11.71
CA GLU A 86 -5.39 14.71 -12.79
C GLU A 86 -6.90 14.78 -12.52
N VAL A 87 -7.51 13.67 -12.10
CA VAL A 87 -8.95 13.61 -11.81
C VAL A 87 -9.33 14.59 -10.70
N ILE A 88 -8.64 14.58 -9.56
CA ILE A 88 -8.99 15.47 -8.45
C ILE A 88 -8.76 16.94 -8.82
N SER A 89 -7.74 17.24 -9.64
CA SER A 89 -7.46 18.61 -10.07
C SER A 89 -8.57 19.16 -10.97
N LEU A 90 -9.14 18.32 -11.86
CA LEU A 90 -10.28 18.71 -12.69
C LEU A 90 -11.54 18.99 -11.88
N GLU A 91 -11.67 18.39 -10.69
CA GLU A 91 -12.77 18.58 -9.74
C GLU A 91 -12.49 19.69 -8.70
N GLY A 92 -11.43 20.49 -8.90
CA GLY A 92 -11.13 21.66 -8.07
C GLY A 92 -10.36 21.37 -6.78
N TYR A 93 -9.74 20.19 -6.65
CA TYR A 93 -8.84 19.90 -5.55
C TYR A 93 -7.42 20.37 -5.88
N GLU A 94 -6.78 21.01 -4.91
CA GLU A 94 -5.37 21.38 -4.98
C GLU A 94 -4.57 20.59 -3.95
N ILE A 95 -3.41 20.06 -4.34
CA ILE A 95 -2.45 19.47 -3.41
C ILE A 95 -1.41 20.53 -3.05
N LYS A 96 -1.30 20.83 -1.75
CA LYS A 96 -0.37 21.83 -1.21
C LYS A 96 0.60 21.19 -0.24
N GLU A 97 1.76 21.83 -0.10
CA GLU A 97 2.77 21.50 0.90
C GLU A 97 2.60 22.43 2.10
N GLY A 98 2.54 21.85 3.29
CA GLY A 98 2.46 22.54 4.58
C GLY A 98 3.67 22.21 5.46
N ASP A 99 3.66 22.71 6.69
CA ASP A 99 4.78 22.55 7.63
C ASP A 99 5.02 21.09 8.06
N PHE A 100 4.00 20.23 7.95
CA PHE A 100 4.03 18.84 8.42
C PHE A 100 3.85 17.80 7.31
N GLY A 101 3.81 18.23 6.04
CA GLY A 101 3.64 17.34 4.90
C GLY A 101 2.82 17.95 3.78
N PHE A 102 1.88 17.18 3.25
CA PHE A 102 1.02 17.55 2.13
C PHE A 102 -0.43 17.45 2.54
N TYR A 103 -1.26 18.38 2.11
CA TYR A 103 -2.70 18.31 2.29
C TYR A 103 -3.39 18.62 0.98
N TRP A 104 -4.62 18.15 0.84
CA TRP A 104 -5.51 18.59 -0.22
C TRP A 104 -6.48 19.65 0.31
N GLU A 105 -6.84 20.60 -0.54
CA GLU A 105 -7.89 21.58 -0.27
C GLU A 105 -8.82 21.80 -1.47
N THR A 106 -10.00 22.32 -1.18
CA THR A 106 -10.99 22.84 -2.14
C THR A 106 -11.36 24.26 -1.72
N GLU A 107 -12.27 24.93 -2.46
CA GLU A 107 -12.78 26.25 -2.07
C GLU A 107 -13.49 26.25 -0.69
N GLU A 108 -13.98 25.10 -0.24
CA GLU A 108 -14.82 24.99 0.95
C GLU A 108 -14.06 24.46 2.18
N MET A 109 -13.01 23.64 1.97
CA MET A 109 -12.33 22.96 3.08
C MET A 109 -10.92 22.52 2.73
N ALA A 110 -10.15 22.22 3.78
CA ALA A 110 -8.85 21.55 3.69
C ALA A 110 -8.85 20.28 4.55
N SER A 111 -8.00 19.32 4.16
CA SER A 111 -7.77 18.08 4.91
C SER A 111 -6.71 18.23 6.00
N GLU A 112 -6.53 17.18 6.79
CA GLU A 112 -5.36 17.00 7.65
C GLU A 112 -4.10 16.76 6.80
N ASP A 113 -2.92 16.98 7.40
CA ASP A 113 -1.64 16.74 6.74
C ASP A 113 -1.34 15.24 6.57
N PHE A 114 -0.81 14.91 5.39
CA PHE A 114 -0.29 13.60 5.02
C PHE A 114 1.24 13.68 4.87
N PRO A 115 2.02 12.69 5.34
CA PRO A 115 3.48 12.73 5.20
C PRO A 115 3.97 12.74 3.74
N ASP A 116 3.21 12.16 2.82
CA ASP A 116 3.59 11.96 1.43
C ASP A 116 2.51 12.50 0.49
N LYS A 117 2.93 13.19 -0.58
CA LYS A 117 2.03 13.79 -1.60
C LYS A 117 1.04 12.79 -2.19
N ASP A 118 1.51 11.60 -2.50
CA ASP A 118 0.69 10.54 -3.11
C ASP A 118 -0.45 10.09 -2.20
N ASP A 119 -0.21 10.09 -0.88
CA ASP A 119 -1.23 9.72 0.09
C ASP A 119 -2.29 10.83 0.19
N ALA A 120 -1.90 12.11 0.10
CA ALA A 120 -2.83 13.23 -0.02
C ALA A 120 -3.70 13.14 -1.29
N ILE A 121 -3.11 12.76 -2.43
CA ILE A 121 -3.87 12.55 -3.69
C ILE A 121 -4.92 11.46 -3.54
N LEU A 122 -4.55 10.31 -2.94
CA LEU A 122 -5.50 9.23 -2.73
C LEU A 122 -6.61 9.61 -1.74
N ALA A 123 -6.27 10.35 -0.68
CA ALA A 123 -7.24 10.83 0.29
C ALA A 123 -8.23 11.83 -0.34
N ALA A 124 -7.74 12.73 -1.19
CA ALA A 124 -8.58 13.65 -1.96
C ALA A 124 -9.54 12.89 -2.87
N HIS A 125 -9.05 11.89 -3.60
CA HIS A 125 -9.90 11.07 -4.47
C HIS A 125 -10.92 10.23 -3.69
N ALA A 126 -10.53 9.68 -2.53
CA ALA A 126 -11.43 8.97 -1.63
C ALA A 126 -12.55 9.89 -1.14
N HIS A 127 -12.22 11.12 -0.78
CA HIS A 127 -13.19 12.15 -0.40
C HIS A 127 -14.13 12.49 -1.57
N LEU A 128 -13.59 12.80 -2.75
CA LEU A 128 -14.34 13.09 -3.98
C LEU A 128 -15.37 12.01 -4.32
N THR A 129 -14.98 10.74 -4.20
CA THR A 129 -15.83 9.60 -4.58
C THR A 129 -16.75 9.13 -3.46
N GLY A 130 -16.66 9.72 -2.26
CA GLY A 130 -17.37 9.24 -1.07
C GLY A 130 -16.93 7.86 -0.60
N THR A 131 -15.76 7.38 -1.04
CA THR A 131 -15.23 6.07 -0.67
C THR A 131 -14.45 6.25 0.64
N THR A 132 -15.06 5.87 1.76
CA THR A 132 -14.29 5.70 3.01
C THR A 132 -13.52 4.39 2.92
N LYS A 133 -12.20 4.45 3.15
CA LYS A 133 -11.39 3.24 3.38
C LYS A 133 -11.72 2.64 4.74
#